data_AF-A0A652PH85-F1
#
_entry.id   AF-A0A652PH85-F1
#
_cell.length_a   1.000
_cell.length_b   1.000
_cell.length_c   1.000
_cell.angle_alpha   90.00
_cell.angle_beta   90.00
_cell.angle_gamma   90.00
#
_symmetry.space_group_name_H-M   'P 1'
#
loop_
_entity.id
_entity.type
_entity.pdbx_description
1 polymer ?
#
loop_
_entity_poly.entity_id
_entity_poly.type
_entity_poly.pdbx_seq_one_letter_code
_entity_poly.pdbx_strand_id
1 'polypeptide(L)'
;MDALAKAWSKAVRTAFPGPWRPGLVVREVGGALLLGALAMPLEAGSDSGLFLLSGPGTAVLFLLRRGLPATVLVLTAAASGWAAGPLPLLVCAGWSAGARVKRVGVLAGSFTGGFLLMTAVGVVKDIGSAPVKLMIGFSLGGFLLLAVLPALWGRYRAQRRALLDALRERNDQLLRERTMVAHQARLRERHRIAQDMHDSLGHQLALISVHTGALEVDRTLTDRQREAVGVLRLAAVAAMRELREVVGVLHDESTAPLPAPAAATTPGTGRTGGLDDITKLVESSRAAGTPVSFSEAGDRRPPAANVGHAAYRIVQEALTNAHKHAPGAVITVALRYEPDALVVEVVNPRAPEPVGVHAAGVAAAVSGGQGLTGLRERARLVGGMVHAGPTPEAGFRLAAVLPYEGAGGAPADGSVAGTAGAAGGAGDVAGVAGAEAWLLDALPAADGGPGARRWRSPALGCALSGLVVLLVVGGLLAWGVVSFVRAAGEATVKRSVYDSIQVGMPQAEVEKRLPAGNAFFTKGYEGSGPTPPAGAACRYFLSEETTDTWGEDNIVRLCFKDGALVEKQHYPVKS
;
A
#
# COMPACT_ATOMS: atom_id res chain seq x y z
N MET A 1 -31.52 27.15 8.12
CA MET A 1 -31.34 25.89 8.88
C MET A 1 -30.37 24.92 8.19
N ASP A 2 -30.44 24.76 6.87
CA ASP A 2 -29.53 23.89 6.10
C ASP A 2 -28.02 24.22 6.20
N ALA A 3 -27.66 25.50 6.28
CA ALA A 3 -26.26 25.90 6.43
C ALA A 3 -25.67 25.44 7.77
N LEU A 4 -26.45 25.50 8.85
CA LEU A 4 -26.06 25.04 10.18
C LEU A 4 -25.97 23.51 10.23
N ALA A 5 -26.91 22.79 9.62
CA ALA A 5 -26.87 21.33 9.54
C ALA A 5 -25.67 20.81 8.71
N LYS A 6 -25.36 21.47 7.59
CA LYS A 6 -24.17 21.17 6.77
C LYS A 6 -22.87 21.49 7.53
N ALA A 7 -22.81 22.62 8.22
CA ALA A 7 -21.67 22.99 9.07
C ALA A 7 -21.47 21.98 10.22
N TRP A 8 -22.55 21.56 10.88
CA TRP A 8 -22.52 20.60 11.97
C TRP A 8 -22.10 19.21 11.49
N SER A 9 -22.66 18.71 10.38
CA SER A 9 -22.25 17.42 9.80
C SER A 9 -20.79 17.43 9.32
N LYS A 10 -20.28 18.57 8.85
CA LYS A 10 -18.87 18.75 8.48
C LYS A 10 -18.00 18.72 9.74
N ALA A 11 -18.39 19.44 10.79
CA ALA A 11 -17.70 19.46 12.08
C ALA A 11 -17.61 18.06 12.71
N VAL A 12 -18.70 17.30 12.73
CA VAL A 12 -18.75 15.93 13.26
C VAL A 12 -17.85 14.99 12.44
N ARG A 13 -17.89 15.07 11.10
CA ARG A 13 -17.00 14.28 10.24
C ARG A 13 -15.53 14.63 10.41
N THR A 14 -15.21 15.90 10.65
CA THR A 14 -13.84 16.32 10.95
C THR A 14 -13.39 15.89 12.34
N ALA A 15 -14.27 15.89 13.33
CA ALA A 15 -13.96 15.50 14.71
C ALA A 15 -13.77 13.99 14.88
N PHE A 16 -14.46 13.17 14.07
CA PHE A 16 -14.42 11.72 14.13
C PHE A 16 -14.04 11.10 12.77
N PRO A 17 -12.77 11.23 12.33
CA PRO A 17 -12.35 10.77 11.01
C PRO A 17 -12.22 9.24 10.93
N GLY A 18 -12.95 8.62 10.00
CA GLY A 18 -12.72 7.26 9.50
C GLY A 18 -13.81 6.23 9.87
N PRO A 19 -13.75 5.03 9.27
CA PRO A 19 -14.64 3.93 9.61
C PRO A 19 -14.32 3.41 11.02
N TRP A 20 -15.33 3.43 11.89
CA TRP A 20 -15.23 2.97 13.26
C TRP A 20 -15.41 1.45 13.31
N ARG A 21 -14.29 0.71 13.30
CA ARG A 21 -14.32 -0.72 13.61
C ARG A 21 -14.73 -0.92 15.08
N PRO A 22 -15.50 -1.96 15.44
CA PRO A 22 -15.99 -2.16 16.81
C PRO A 22 -14.85 -2.21 17.84
N GLY A 23 -13.75 -2.91 17.55
CA GLY A 23 -12.56 -2.93 18.44
C GLY A 23 -11.88 -1.57 18.60
N LEU A 24 -12.04 -0.66 17.63
CA LEU A 24 -11.54 0.71 17.75
C LEU A 24 -12.43 1.54 18.68
N VAL A 25 -13.76 1.40 18.57
CA VAL A 25 -14.73 2.08 19.46
C VAL A 25 -14.47 1.69 20.90
N VAL A 26 -14.37 0.38 21.20
CA VAL A 26 -14.13 -0.12 22.56
C VAL A 26 -12.84 0.45 23.14
N ARG A 27 -11.75 0.49 22.35
CA ARG A 27 -10.48 1.07 22.81
C ARG A 27 -10.56 2.56 23.08
N GLU A 28 -11.25 3.33 22.24
CA GLU A 28 -11.36 4.78 22.40
C GLU A 28 -12.29 5.15 23.56
N VAL A 29 -13.41 4.44 23.74
CA VAL A 29 -14.32 4.62 24.89
C VAL A 29 -13.63 4.20 26.18
N GLY A 30 -12.96 3.04 26.20
CA GLY A 30 -12.20 2.57 27.37
C GLY A 30 -11.08 3.53 27.75
N GLY A 31 -10.35 4.08 26.77
CA GLY A 31 -9.32 5.09 27.02
C GLY A 31 -9.89 6.42 27.54
N ALA A 32 -11.07 6.84 27.06
CA ALA A 32 -11.75 8.04 27.53
C ALA A 32 -12.18 7.90 28.99
N LEU A 33 -12.79 6.75 29.34
CA LEU A 33 -13.20 6.43 30.71
C LEU A 33 -11.99 6.34 31.65
N LEU A 34 -10.91 5.69 31.21
CA LEU A 34 -9.69 5.56 32.01
C LEU A 34 -9.06 6.93 32.31
N LEU A 35 -8.90 7.79 31.30
CA LEU A 35 -8.30 9.11 31.51
C LEU A 35 -9.22 10.05 32.29
N GLY A 36 -10.54 9.96 32.08
CA GLY A 36 -11.51 10.70 32.89
C GLY A 36 -11.48 10.27 34.36
N ALA A 37 -11.38 8.96 34.63
CA ALA A 37 -11.24 8.44 35.98
C ALA A 37 -9.90 8.79 36.63
N LEU A 38 -8.80 8.84 35.86
CA LEU A 38 -7.48 9.22 36.35
C LEU A 38 -7.38 10.73 36.64
N ALA A 39 -8.12 11.57 35.91
CA ALA A 39 -8.15 13.01 36.15
C ALA A 39 -8.74 13.37 37.52
N MET A 40 -9.67 12.54 38.03
CA MET A 40 -10.37 12.79 39.28
C MET A 40 -9.44 12.78 40.54
N PRO A 41 -8.71 11.71 40.87
CA PRO A 41 -7.88 11.72 42.09
C PRO A 41 -6.79 12.82 42.09
N LEU A 42 -6.34 13.28 40.92
CA LEU A 42 -5.33 14.35 40.79
C LEU A 42 -5.82 15.73 41.21
N GLU A 43 -7.12 15.93 41.39
CA GLU A 43 -7.73 17.17 41.84
C GLU A 43 -8.48 16.99 43.18
N ALA A 44 -8.34 15.81 43.82
CA ALA A 44 -8.89 15.54 45.14
C ALA A 44 -8.18 16.42 46.18
N GLY A 45 -8.83 17.52 46.57
CA GLY A 45 -8.28 18.55 47.44
C GLY A 45 -8.41 19.98 46.91
N SER A 46 -8.92 20.18 45.69
CA SER A 46 -9.25 21.52 45.20
C SER A 46 -10.60 21.99 45.76
N ASP A 47 -10.66 23.19 46.36
CA ASP A 47 -11.91 23.83 46.82
C ASP A 47 -12.87 24.23 45.68
N SER A 48 -12.44 24.04 44.43
CA SER A 48 -13.21 24.38 43.24
C SER A 48 -14.15 23.26 42.81
N GLY A 49 -15.46 23.53 42.78
CA GLY A 49 -16.48 22.63 42.22
C GLY A 49 -16.29 22.26 40.74
N LEU A 50 -15.29 22.86 40.06
CA LEU A 50 -14.83 22.45 38.73
C LEU A 50 -14.28 21.01 38.69
N PHE A 51 -13.92 20.43 39.83
CA PHE A 51 -13.43 19.07 39.93
C PHE A 51 -14.38 18.02 39.29
N LEU A 52 -15.68 18.21 39.44
CA LEU A 52 -16.70 17.32 38.86
C LEU A 52 -16.72 17.35 37.32
N LEU A 53 -16.24 18.44 36.72
CA LEU A 53 -16.22 18.64 35.26
C LEU A 53 -14.90 18.19 34.62
N SER A 54 -13.82 18.02 35.38
CA SER A 54 -12.49 17.68 34.83
C SER A 54 -12.45 16.27 34.24
N GLY A 55 -13.08 15.29 34.89
CA GLY A 55 -13.21 13.92 34.37
C GLY A 55 -13.97 13.84 33.04
N PRO A 56 -15.23 14.29 32.97
CA PRO A 56 -16.01 14.32 31.73
C PRO A 56 -15.35 15.15 30.63
N GLY A 57 -14.80 16.33 30.97
CA GLY A 57 -14.09 17.19 30.02
C GLY A 57 -12.86 16.50 29.42
N THR A 58 -12.08 15.80 30.24
CA THR A 58 -10.92 15.01 29.81
C THR A 58 -11.33 13.87 28.88
N ALA A 59 -12.42 13.16 29.21
CA ALA A 59 -12.95 12.09 28.36
C ALA A 59 -13.42 12.62 26.98
N VAL A 60 -14.11 13.75 26.94
CA VAL A 60 -14.56 14.38 25.68
C VAL A 60 -13.38 14.84 24.84
N LEU A 61 -12.42 15.56 25.44
CA LEU A 61 -11.21 16.01 24.74
C LEU A 61 -10.39 14.82 24.21
N PHE A 62 -10.32 13.72 24.96
CA PHE A 62 -9.69 12.50 24.50
C PHE A 62 -10.32 12.01 23.19
N LEU A 63 -11.64 11.91 23.11
CA LEU A 63 -12.30 11.44 21.89
C LEU A 63 -12.07 12.39 20.70
N LEU A 64 -12.13 13.70 20.94
CA LEU A 64 -11.91 14.74 19.91
C LEU A 64 -10.46 14.78 19.40
N ARG A 65 -9.49 14.20 20.13
CA ARG A 65 -8.05 14.24 19.79
C ARG A 65 -7.71 13.65 18.43
N ARG A 66 -8.60 12.80 17.87
CA ARG A 66 -8.38 12.12 16.59
C ARG A 66 -8.70 13.01 15.39
N GLY A 67 -9.71 13.86 15.51
CA GLY A 67 -10.16 14.75 14.45
C GLY A 67 -9.57 16.15 14.54
N LEU A 68 -9.41 16.66 15.76
CA LEU A 68 -8.91 18.00 16.01
C LEU A 68 -7.66 17.97 16.92
N PRO A 69 -6.57 17.31 16.49
CA PRO A 69 -5.42 17.04 17.36
C PRO A 69 -4.72 18.33 17.86
N ALA A 70 -4.66 19.37 17.03
CA ALA A 70 -4.02 20.63 17.38
C ALA A 70 -4.85 21.45 18.39
N THR A 71 -6.18 21.50 18.23
CA THR A 71 -7.04 22.25 19.15
C THR A 71 -7.13 21.53 20.49
N VAL A 72 -7.24 20.19 20.49
CA VAL A 72 -7.24 19.40 21.71
C VAL A 72 -5.93 19.57 22.47
N LEU A 73 -4.77 19.58 21.79
CA LEU A 73 -3.50 19.88 22.45
C LEU A 73 -3.51 21.23 23.17
N VAL A 74 -3.96 22.30 22.50
CA VAL A 74 -4.00 23.65 23.09
C VAL A 74 -5.00 23.72 24.26
N LEU A 75 -6.19 23.14 24.11
CA LEU A 75 -7.22 23.12 25.15
C LEU A 75 -6.79 22.30 26.37
N THR A 76 -6.20 21.12 26.14
CA THR A 76 -5.65 20.30 27.22
C THR A 76 -4.51 21.01 27.92
N ALA A 77 -3.59 21.67 27.20
CA ALA A 77 -2.51 22.44 27.80
C ALA A 77 -3.02 23.62 28.65
N ALA A 78 -4.03 24.35 28.15
CA ALA A 78 -4.70 25.41 28.92
C ALA A 78 -5.35 24.88 30.20
N ALA A 79 -6.10 23.78 30.09
CA ALA A 79 -6.75 23.13 31.23
C ALA A 79 -5.72 22.58 32.22
N SER A 80 -4.59 22.05 31.75
CA SER A 80 -3.47 21.62 32.59
C SER A 80 -2.76 22.76 33.32
N GLY A 81 -2.81 23.98 32.80
CA GLY A 81 -2.33 25.17 33.51
C GLY A 81 -3.25 25.56 34.66
N TRP A 82 -4.54 25.27 34.56
CA TRP A 82 -5.52 25.54 35.61
C TRP A 82 -5.62 24.41 36.64
N ALA A 83 -5.53 23.16 36.21
CA ALA A 83 -5.72 22.01 37.08
C ALA A 83 -4.83 20.82 36.68
N ALA A 84 -4.49 19.97 37.64
CA ALA A 84 -3.60 18.83 37.40
C ALA A 84 -4.29 17.66 36.68
N GLY A 85 -5.62 17.54 36.77
CA GLY A 85 -6.39 16.41 36.24
C GLY A 85 -6.16 16.13 34.74
N PRO A 86 -6.12 17.14 33.85
CA PRO A 86 -5.87 16.93 32.42
C PRO A 86 -4.43 16.56 32.03
N LEU A 87 -3.46 16.55 32.96
CA LEU A 87 -2.04 16.27 32.64
C LEU A 87 -1.81 14.90 31.95
N PRO A 88 -2.45 13.79 32.34
CA PRO A 88 -2.30 12.52 31.64
C PRO A 88 -2.84 12.55 30.21
N LEU A 89 -3.87 13.36 29.95
CA LEU A 89 -4.40 13.56 28.60
C LEU A 89 -3.40 14.33 27.72
N LEU A 90 -2.57 15.20 28.29
CA LEU A 90 -1.55 15.95 27.54
C LEU A 90 -0.57 15.02 26.80
N VAL A 91 -0.26 13.85 27.39
CA VAL A 91 0.54 12.78 26.75
C VAL A 91 -0.15 12.24 25.50
N CYS A 92 -1.44 11.93 25.61
CA CYS A 92 -2.24 11.43 24.49
C CYS A 92 -2.46 12.49 23.41
N ALA A 93 -2.67 13.75 23.81
CA ALA A 93 -2.84 14.89 22.92
C ALA A 93 -1.55 15.20 22.16
N GLY A 94 -0.41 15.24 22.85
CA GLY A 94 0.92 15.41 22.27
C GLY A 94 1.24 14.33 21.25
N TRP A 95 1.04 13.06 21.62
CA TRP A 95 1.23 11.93 20.69
C TRP A 95 0.32 12.02 19.46
N SER A 96 -0.97 12.35 19.64
CA SER A 96 -1.92 12.50 18.53
C SER A 96 -1.55 13.65 17.60
N ALA A 97 -1.15 14.81 18.15
CA ALA A 97 -0.70 15.96 17.39
C ALA A 97 0.55 15.64 16.56
N GLY A 98 1.56 15.01 17.17
CA GLY A 98 2.77 14.59 16.46
C GLY A 98 2.51 13.58 15.34
N ALA A 99 1.59 12.64 15.55
CA ALA A 99 1.26 11.60 14.58
C ALA A 99 0.35 12.06 13.42
N ARG A 100 -0.55 13.03 13.66
CA ARG A 100 -1.62 13.39 12.70
C ARG A 100 -1.42 14.74 12.01
N VAL A 101 -0.73 15.71 12.64
CA VAL A 101 -0.52 17.03 12.05
C VAL A 101 0.66 17.00 11.09
N LYS A 102 0.35 17.08 9.79
CA LYS A 102 1.35 17.04 8.71
C LYS A 102 2.08 18.37 8.50
N ARG A 103 1.37 19.50 8.66
CA ARG A 103 1.94 20.84 8.44
C ARG A 103 2.82 21.24 9.64
N VAL A 104 4.12 21.42 9.40
CA VAL A 104 5.10 21.75 10.46
C VAL A 104 4.76 23.07 11.15
N GLY A 105 4.35 24.11 10.41
CA GLY A 105 3.97 25.39 10.99
C GLY A 105 2.76 25.31 11.94
N VAL A 106 1.74 24.52 11.58
CA VAL A 106 0.56 24.30 12.45
C VAL A 106 0.94 23.53 13.71
N LEU A 107 1.82 22.51 13.58
CA LEU A 107 2.31 21.78 14.73
C LEU A 107 3.11 22.71 15.66
N ALA A 108 4.12 23.39 15.14
CA ALA A 108 4.96 24.31 15.90
C ALA A 108 4.12 25.41 16.58
N GLY A 109 3.16 25.98 15.86
CA GLY A 109 2.21 26.96 16.41
C GLY A 109 1.35 26.38 17.53
N SER A 110 0.82 25.16 17.38
CA SER A 110 0.00 24.53 18.44
C SER A 110 0.79 24.18 19.70
N PHE A 111 2.06 23.76 19.57
CA PHE A 111 2.92 23.48 20.72
C PHE A 111 3.35 24.77 21.42
N THR A 112 3.73 25.79 20.65
CA THR A 112 4.11 27.10 21.20
C THR A 112 2.92 27.77 21.87
N GLY A 113 1.76 27.82 21.20
CA GLY A 113 0.53 28.38 21.76
C GLY A 113 0.03 27.60 22.97
N GLY A 114 0.11 26.26 22.94
CA GLY A 114 -0.23 25.41 24.09
C GLY A 114 0.66 25.65 25.29
N PHE A 115 1.98 25.75 25.09
CA PHE A 115 2.95 26.07 26.15
C PHE A 115 2.72 27.45 26.76
N LEU A 116 2.57 28.48 25.91
CA LEU A 116 2.32 29.85 26.36
C LEU A 116 1.00 29.94 27.14
N LEU A 117 -0.05 29.27 26.68
CA LEU A 117 -1.35 29.27 27.35
C LEU A 117 -1.31 28.51 28.68
N MET A 118 -0.68 27.34 28.72
CA MET A 118 -0.46 26.58 29.97
C MET A 118 0.28 27.42 31.00
N THR A 119 1.37 28.07 30.58
CA THR A 119 2.20 28.90 31.47
C THR A 119 1.46 30.15 31.93
N ALA A 120 0.79 30.86 31.01
CA ALA A 120 0.02 32.06 31.34
C ALA A 120 -1.11 31.77 32.33
N VAL A 121 -1.88 30.68 32.09
CA VAL A 121 -2.97 30.27 32.98
C VAL A 121 -2.43 29.88 34.36
N GLY A 122 -1.35 29.10 34.42
CA GLY A 122 -0.72 28.72 35.68
C GLY A 122 -0.21 29.93 36.47
N VAL A 123 0.50 30.86 35.83
CA VAL A 123 1.01 32.09 36.47
C VAL A 123 -0.13 32.96 36.99
N VAL A 124 -1.25 33.08 36.26
CA VAL A 124 -2.41 33.86 36.70
C VAL A 124 -3.10 33.20 37.89
N LYS A 125 -3.28 31.88 37.86
CA LYS A 125 -3.93 31.12 38.94
C LYS A 125 -3.18 31.23 40.26
N ASP A 126 -1.86 31.10 40.20
CA ASP A 126 -0.99 30.96 41.36
C ASP A 126 -0.13 32.22 41.59
N ILE A 127 -0.61 33.38 41.16
CA ILE A 127 0.09 34.66 41.29
C ILE A 127 0.41 34.96 42.76
N GLY A 128 1.67 35.30 43.04
CA GLY A 128 2.14 35.56 44.40
C GLY A 128 2.42 34.33 45.26
N SER A 129 2.08 33.11 44.80
CA SER A 129 2.38 31.89 45.56
C SER A 129 3.83 31.43 45.40
N ALA A 130 4.42 31.57 44.21
CA ALA A 130 5.77 31.13 43.88
C ALA A 130 6.52 32.15 43.01
N PRO A 131 7.86 32.12 42.99
CA PRO A 131 8.63 32.91 42.04
C PRO A 131 8.27 32.54 40.60
N VAL A 132 7.94 33.55 39.77
CA VAL A 132 7.50 33.34 38.37
C VAL A 132 8.51 32.51 37.56
N LYS A 133 9.82 32.67 37.83
CA LYS A 133 10.89 31.88 37.17
C LYS A 133 10.75 30.38 37.43
N LEU A 134 10.40 29.99 38.65
CA LEU A 134 10.22 28.59 39.04
C LEU A 134 9.00 27.99 38.34
N MET A 135 7.90 28.74 38.27
CA MET A 135 6.68 28.32 37.57
C MET A 135 6.94 28.10 36.08
N ILE A 136 7.61 29.06 35.42
CA ILE A 136 7.99 28.92 34.00
C ILE A 136 8.88 27.70 33.80
N GLY A 137 9.87 27.47 34.68
CA GLY A 137 10.76 26.31 34.61
C GLY A 137 10.01 24.99 34.73
N PHE A 138 9.11 24.86 35.71
CA PHE A 138 8.29 23.66 35.91
C PHE A 138 7.30 23.43 34.76
N SER A 139 6.61 24.48 34.30
CA SER A 139 5.73 24.39 33.14
C SER A 139 6.49 23.98 31.88
N LEU A 140 7.70 24.52 31.66
CA LEU A 140 8.54 24.14 30.52
C LEU A 140 8.97 22.69 30.61
N GLY A 141 9.50 22.25 31.76
CA GLY A 141 9.93 20.87 31.97
C GLY A 141 8.78 19.88 31.81
N GLY A 142 7.65 20.14 32.46
CA GLY A 142 6.44 19.33 32.37
C GLY A 142 5.88 19.27 30.95
N PHE A 143 5.83 20.40 30.24
CA PHE A 143 5.33 20.43 28.87
C PHE A 143 6.26 19.70 27.89
N LEU A 144 7.58 19.83 28.04
CA LEU A 144 8.54 19.08 27.24
C LEU A 144 8.39 17.56 27.45
N LEU A 145 8.27 17.14 28.71
CA LEU A 145 8.13 15.73 29.09
C LEU A 145 6.79 15.14 28.63
N LEU A 146 5.68 15.82 28.93
CA LEU A 146 4.33 15.29 28.77
C LEU A 146 3.72 15.59 27.41
N ALA A 147 4.12 16.65 26.71
CA ALA A 147 3.56 16.99 25.39
C ALA A 147 4.57 16.71 24.26
N VAL A 148 5.78 17.25 24.36
CA VAL A 148 6.74 17.27 23.24
C VAL A 148 7.35 15.89 22.99
N LEU A 149 7.83 15.18 24.02
CA LEU A 149 8.40 13.84 23.85
C LEU A 149 7.41 12.83 23.24
N PRO A 150 6.15 12.72 23.73
CA PRO A 150 5.14 11.88 23.09
C PRO A 150 4.84 12.28 21.64
N ALA A 151 4.89 13.58 21.32
CA ALA A 151 4.70 14.07 19.97
C ALA A 151 5.82 13.65 19.02
N LEU A 152 7.09 13.76 19.45
CA LEU A 152 8.24 13.28 18.70
C LEU A 152 8.13 11.78 18.44
N TRP A 153 7.75 11.00 19.46
CA TRP A 153 7.52 9.57 19.33
C TRP A 153 6.36 9.24 18.38
N GLY A 154 5.26 9.98 18.47
CA GLY A 154 4.10 9.84 17.58
C GLY A 154 4.45 10.12 16.12
N ARG A 155 5.22 11.19 15.88
CA ARG A 155 5.73 11.54 14.55
C ARG A 155 6.69 10.49 14.01
N TYR A 156 7.65 10.05 14.82
CA TYR A 156 8.59 8.97 14.46
C TYR A 156 7.85 7.70 14.06
N ARG A 157 6.87 7.25 14.86
CA ARG A 157 6.06 6.07 14.52
C ARG A 157 5.17 6.26 13.30
N ALA A 158 4.67 7.47 13.04
CA ALA A 158 3.91 7.75 11.82
C ALA A 158 4.81 7.69 10.59
N GLN A 159 6.00 8.32 10.64
CA GLN A 159 6.99 8.29 9.56
C GLN A 159 7.52 6.87 9.31
N ARG A 160 7.85 6.11 10.37
CA ARG A 160 8.32 4.74 10.25
C ARG A 160 7.29 3.82 9.60
N ARG A 161 6.00 3.97 9.93
CA ARG A 161 4.92 3.21 9.28
C ARG A 161 4.80 3.57 7.81
N ALA A 162 4.74 4.87 7.48
CA ALA A 162 4.68 5.31 6.09
C ALA A 162 5.88 4.81 5.25
N LEU A 163 7.09 4.80 5.82
CA LEU A 163 8.27 4.26 5.16
C LEU A 163 8.17 2.75 4.94
N LEU A 164 7.75 1.99 5.95
CA LEU A 164 7.58 0.54 5.82
C LEU A 164 6.51 0.17 4.80
N ASP A 165 5.41 0.92 4.76
CA ASP A 165 4.33 0.71 3.79
C ASP A 165 4.82 1.02 2.36
N ALA A 166 5.54 2.13 2.18
CA ALA A 166 6.18 2.45 0.89
C ALA A 166 7.22 1.39 0.46
N LEU A 167 8.00 0.85 1.39
CA LEU A 167 8.96 -0.23 1.11
C LEU A 167 8.26 -1.54 0.71
N ARG A 168 7.12 -1.87 1.33
CA ARG A 168 6.31 -3.04 0.97
C ARG A 168 5.72 -2.88 -0.43
N GLU A 169 5.10 -1.75 -0.71
CA GLU A 169 4.56 -1.45 -2.05
C GLU A 169 5.66 -1.51 -3.11
N ARG A 170 6.86 -1.00 -2.83
CA ARG A 170 8.01 -1.08 -3.73
C ARG A 170 8.51 -2.51 -3.93
N ASN A 171 8.55 -3.33 -2.87
CA ASN A 171 8.93 -4.73 -2.97
C ASN A 171 7.92 -5.52 -3.82
N ASP A 172 6.62 -5.30 -3.59
CA ASP A 172 5.56 -5.94 -4.37
C ASP A 172 5.64 -5.55 -5.86
N GLN A 173 5.97 -4.29 -6.17
CA GLN A 173 6.23 -3.85 -7.54
C GLN A 173 7.43 -4.58 -8.15
N LEU A 174 8.56 -4.65 -7.44
CA LEU A 174 9.77 -5.34 -7.92
C LEU A 174 9.55 -6.84 -8.14
N LEU A 175 8.75 -7.49 -7.29
CA LEU A 175 8.39 -8.89 -7.48
C LEU A 175 7.57 -9.09 -8.76
N ARG A 176 6.61 -8.20 -9.04
CA ARG A 176 5.83 -8.23 -10.30
C ARG A 176 6.70 -7.95 -11.53
N GLU A 177 7.63 -7.00 -11.44
CA GLU A 177 8.57 -6.71 -12.53
C GLU A 177 9.47 -7.92 -12.83
N ARG A 178 10.01 -8.57 -11.79
CA ARG A 178 10.83 -9.78 -11.96
C ARG A 178 10.08 -10.92 -12.61
N THR A 179 8.82 -11.16 -12.23
CA THR A 179 8.02 -12.22 -12.86
C THR A 179 7.71 -11.90 -14.32
N MET A 180 7.42 -10.64 -14.65
CA MET A 180 7.23 -10.20 -16.04
C MET A 180 8.51 -10.36 -16.87
N VAL A 181 9.66 -9.92 -16.36
CA VAL A 181 10.96 -10.06 -17.05
C VAL A 181 11.32 -11.53 -17.27
N ALA A 182 11.15 -12.38 -16.24
CA ALA A 182 11.42 -13.81 -16.36
C ALA A 182 10.49 -14.49 -17.38
N HIS A 183 9.21 -14.10 -17.43
CA HIS A 183 8.26 -14.61 -18.40
C HIS A 183 8.64 -14.18 -19.83
N GLN A 184 8.97 -12.90 -20.03
CA GLN A 184 9.43 -12.40 -21.33
C GLN A 184 10.73 -13.05 -21.79
N ALA A 185 11.69 -13.28 -20.89
CA ALA A 185 12.93 -13.98 -21.21
C ALA A 185 12.66 -15.41 -21.67
N ARG A 186 11.75 -16.13 -20.99
CA ARG A 186 11.33 -17.48 -21.41
C ARG A 186 10.65 -17.50 -22.78
N LEU A 187 9.79 -16.52 -23.07
CA LEU A 187 9.14 -16.41 -24.39
C LEU A 187 10.16 -16.10 -25.50
N ARG A 188 11.07 -15.16 -25.27
CA ARG A 188 12.16 -14.84 -26.21
C ARG A 188 13.04 -16.04 -26.48
N GLU A 189 13.40 -16.80 -25.45
CA GLU A 189 14.23 -18.00 -25.61
C GLU A 189 13.49 -19.10 -26.39
N ARG A 190 12.21 -19.32 -26.11
CA ARG A 190 11.38 -20.25 -26.89
C ARG A 190 11.29 -19.83 -28.36
N HIS A 191 11.11 -18.54 -28.64
CA HIS A 191 11.08 -18.02 -30.01
C HIS A 191 12.41 -18.23 -30.72
N ARG A 192 13.53 -17.94 -30.03
CA ARG A 192 14.88 -18.17 -30.55
C ARG A 192 15.09 -19.64 -30.90
N ILE A 193 14.74 -20.56 -30.00
CA ILE A 193 14.84 -22.01 -30.24
C ILE A 193 13.99 -22.42 -31.45
N ALA A 194 12.75 -21.94 -31.56
CA ALA A 194 11.88 -22.25 -32.68
C ALA A 194 12.46 -21.76 -34.02
N GLN A 195 13.04 -20.56 -34.04
CA GLN A 195 13.68 -19.98 -35.22
C GLN A 195 14.97 -20.74 -35.60
N ASP A 196 15.85 -21.02 -34.63
CA ASP A 196 17.07 -21.81 -34.85
C ASP A 196 16.74 -23.22 -35.38
N MET A 197 15.68 -23.86 -34.85
CA MET A 197 15.20 -25.15 -35.34
C MET A 197 14.65 -25.06 -36.77
N HIS A 198 13.89 -24.01 -37.10
CA HIS A 198 13.35 -23.81 -38.45
C HIS A 198 14.47 -23.62 -39.48
N ASP A 199 15.45 -22.77 -39.16
CA ASP A 199 16.53 -22.43 -40.09
C ASP A 199 17.49 -23.61 -40.30
N SER A 200 17.88 -24.32 -39.23
CA SER A 200 18.83 -25.44 -39.34
C SER A 200 18.19 -26.72 -39.89
N LEU A 201 17.10 -27.21 -39.28
CA LEU A 201 16.45 -28.47 -39.68
C LEU A 201 15.64 -28.29 -40.96
N GLY A 202 14.95 -27.15 -41.13
CA GLY A 202 14.19 -26.85 -42.33
C GLY A 202 15.09 -26.80 -43.56
N HIS A 203 16.25 -26.14 -43.47
CA HIS A 203 17.21 -26.09 -44.56
C HIS A 203 17.79 -27.47 -44.90
N GLN A 204 18.20 -28.26 -43.90
CA GLN A 204 18.75 -29.60 -44.12
C GLN A 204 17.73 -30.54 -44.78
N LEU A 205 16.48 -30.55 -44.29
CA LEU A 205 15.42 -31.38 -44.87
C LEU A 205 15.02 -30.91 -46.28
N ALA A 206 15.03 -29.60 -46.54
CA ALA A 206 14.82 -29.06 -47.88
C ALA A 206 15.93 -29.52 -48.86
N LEU A 207 17.19 -29.47 -48.43
CA LEU A 207 18.32 -29.94 -49.24
C LEU A 207 18.24 -31.44 -49.53
N ILE A 208 17.90 -32.27 -48.54
CA ILE A 208 17.66 -33.71 -48.72
C ILE A 208 16.53 -33.93 -49.73
N SER A 209 15.42 -33.19 -49.62
CA SER A 209 14.30 -33.28 -50.57
C SER A 209 14.72 -32.91 -52.01
N VAL A 210 15.54 -31.87 -52.18
CA VAL A 210 16.08 -31.47 -53.49
C VAL A 210 17.03 -32.54 -54.07
N HIS A 211 17.97 -33.06 -53.27
CA HIS A 211 18.92 -34.09 -53.73
C HIS A 211 18.25 -35.42 -54.05
N THR A 212 17.30 -35.87 -53.22
CA THR A 212 16.49 -37.06 -53.50
C THR A 212 15.63 -36.86 -54.75
N GLY A 213 15.03 -35.68 -54.95
CA GLY A 213 14.31 -35.36 -56.18
C GLY A 213 15.19 -35.38 -57.44
N ALA A 214 16.45 -34.94 -57.34
CA ALA A 214 17.42 -35.04 -58.43
C ALA A 214 17.83 -36.49 -58.74
N LEU A 215 18.04 -37.32 -57.71
CA LEU A 215 18.33 -38.75 -57.86
C LEU A 215 17.14 -39.50 -58.49
N GLU A 216 15.91 -39.14 -58.17
CA GLU A 216 14.70 -39.81 -58.67
C GLU A 216 14.53 -39.71 -60.20
N VAL A 217 15.06 -38.65 -60.82
CA VAL A 217 15.07 -38.43 -62.28
C VAL A 217 16.33 -38.96 -62.98
N ASP A 218 17.31 -39.51 -62.23
CA ASP A 218 18.52 -40.10 -62.81
C ASP A 218 18.23 -41.40 -63.54
N ARG A 219 18.54 -41.46 -64.84
CA ARG A 219 18.26 -42.62 -65.70
C ARG A 219 19.19 -43.81 -65.45
N THR A 220 20.26 -43.63 -64.67
CA THR A 220 21.24 -44.68 -64.36
C THR A 220 20.84 -45.59 -63.19
N LEU A 221 19.87 -45.18 -62.38
CA LEU A 221 19.34 -45.97 -61.26
C LEU A 221 18.40 -47.08 -61.74
N THR A 222 18.51 -48.26 -61.09
CA THR A 222 17.55 -49.36 -61.25
C THR A 222 16.20 -49.00 -60.63
N ASP A 223 15.12 -49.68 -61.07
CA ASP A 223 13.76 -49.41 -60.58
C ASP A 223 13.64 -49.51 -59.05
N ARG A 224 14.28 -50.51 -58.44
CA ARG A 224 14.33 -50.64 -56.97
C ARG A 224 15.06 -49.49 -56.26
N GLN A 225 16.13 -48.97 -56.85
CA GLN A 225 16.86 -47.83 -56.27
C GLN A 225 16.05 -46.55 -56.39
N ARG A 226 15.33 -46.36 -57.50
CA ARG A 226 14.44 -45.22 -57.73
C ARG A 226 13.27 -45.21 -56.72
N GLU A 227 12.68 -46.37 -56.46
CA GLU A 227 11.62 -46.53 -55.45
C GLU A 227 12.12 -46.19 -54.03
N ALA A 228 13.33 -46.63 -53.65
CA ALA A 228 13.93 -46.29 -52.36
C ALA A 228 14.21 -44.78 -52.20
N VAL A 229 14.64 -44.11 -53.27
CA VAL A 229 14.84 -42.64 -53.28
C VAL A 229 13.49 -41.91 -53.17
N GLY A 230 12.43 -42.41 -53.81
CA GLY A 230 11.08 -41.88 -53.67
C GLY A 230 10.55 -41.94 -52.24
N VAL A 231 10.81 -43.06 -51.54
CA VAL A 231 10.48 -43.20 -50.10
C VAL A 231 11.25 -42.20 -49.24
N LEU A 232 12.55 -42.01 -49.49
CA LEU A 232 13.38 -41.01 -48.78
C LEU A 232 12.87 -39.58 -48.99
N ARG A 233 12.46 -39.24 -50.22
CA ARG A 233 11.88 -37.94 -50.55
C ARG A 233 10.57 -37.69 -49.81
N LEU A 234 9.66 -38.67 -49.83
CA LEU A 234 8.38 -38.58 -49.12
C LEU A 234 8.59 -38.44 -47.60
N ALA A 235 9.54 -39.19 -47.03
CA ALA A 235 9.91 -39.07 -45.62
C ALA A 235 10.45 -37.67 -45.28
N ALA A 236 11.32 -37.09 -46.12
CA ALA A 236 11.85 -35.73 -45.92
C ALA A 236 10.75 -34.65 -46.00
N VAL A 237 9.83 -34.77 -46.96
CA VAL A 237 8.69 -33.85 -47.10
C VAL A 237 7.72 -33.98 -45.92
N ALA A 238 7.44 -35.21 -45.46
CA ALA A 238 6.61 -35.45 -44.30
C ALA A 238 7.23 -34.86 -43.03
N ALA A 239 8.53 -35.09 -42.80
CA ALA A 239 9.27 -34.53 -41.67
C ALA A 239 9.28 -32.98 -41.69
N MET A 240 9.40 -32.35 -42.85
CA MET A 240 9.26 -30.88 -42.96
C MET A 240 7.86 -30.39 -42.58
N ARG A 241 6.81 -31.14 -42.93
CA ARG A 241 5.44 -30.79 -42.58
C ARG A 241 5.21 -30.89 -41.07
N GLU A 242 5.68 -31.97 -40.46
CA GLU A 242 5.62 -32.17 -39.00
C GLU A 242 6.41 -31.10 -38.24
N LEU A 243 7.61 -30.75 -38.71
CA LEU A 243 8.40 -29.67 -38.11
C LEU A 243 7.67 -28.32 -38.18
N ARG A 244 7.05 -27.98 -39.31
CA ARG A 244 6.25 -26.73 -39.44
C ARG A 244 5.02 -26.74 -38.54
N GLU A 245 4.42 -27.90 -38.32
CA GLU A 245 3.28 -28.03 -37.41
C GLU A 245 3.72 -27.83 -35.95
N VAL A 246 4.82 -28.47 -35.52
CA VAL A 246 5.38 -28.30 -34.17
C VAL A 246 5.84 -26.86 -33.92
N VAL A 247 6.53 -26.23 -34.89
CA VAL A 247 6.95 -24.82 -34.79
C VAL A 247 5.75 -23.87 -34.87
N GLY A 248 4.74 -24.18 -35.69
CA GLY A 248 3.50 -23.40 -35.79
C GLY A 248 2.72 -23.35 -34.48
N VAL A 249 2.65 -24.47 -33.75
CA VAL A 249 2.06 -24.53 -32.41
C VAL A 249 2.84 -23.67 -31.40
N LEU A 250 4.17 -23.61 -31.51
CA LEU A 250 5.00 -22.74 -30.67
C LEU A 250 4.85 -21.24 -31.01
N HIS A 251 4.44 -20.91 -32.23
CA HIS A 251 4.25 -19.52 -32.70
C HIS A 251 2.84 -18.97 -32.35
N ASP A 252 1.80 -19.81 -32.43
CA ASP A 252 0.42 -19.41 -32.12
C ASP A 252 0.19 -19.15 -30.62
N GLU A 253 0.98 -19.74 -29.70
CA GLU A 253 0.95 -19.39 -28.27
C GLU A 253 1.68 -18.07 -27.93
N SER A 254 2.56 -17.57 -28.81
CA SER A 254 3.44 -16.43 -28.50
C SER A 254 2.99 -15.10 -29.11
N THR A 255 1.95 -15.08 -29.94
CA THR A 255 1.63 -13.90 -30.77
C THR A 255 0.22 -13.36 -30.52
N ALA A 256 0.10 -12.47 -29.53
CA ALA A 256 -0.92 -11.41 -29.62
C ALA A 256 -0.44 -10.40 -30.68
N PRO A 257 -1.28 -9.97 -31.65
CA PRO A 257 -0.77 -9.28 -32.83
C PRO A 257 -0.30 -7.85 -32.50
N LEU A 258 0.99 -7.60 -32.65
CA LEU A 258 1.51 -6.29 -33.06
C LEU A 258 1.68 -6.32 -34.59
N PRO A 259 1.28 -5.28 -35.33
CA PRO A 259 1.40 -5.26 -36.78
C PRO A 259 2.88 -5.03 -37.17
N ALA A 260 3.55 -6.07 -37.67
CA ALA A 260 4.84 -5.91 -38.32
C ALA A 260 4.65 -5.44 -39.77
N PRO A 261 5.52 -4.55 -40.28
CA PRO A 261 5.38 -3.97 -41.60
C PRO A 261 5.82 -4.94 -42.70
N ALA A 262 5.10 -4.90 -43.81
CA ALA A 262 5.36 -5.70 -44.99
C ALA A 262 6.69 -5.34 -45.68
N ALA A 263 7.48 -6.35 -46.04
CA ALA A 263 8.40 -6.29 -47.18
C ALA A 263 8.70 -7.71 -47.74
N ALA A 264 8.20 -7.94 -48.97
CA ALA A 264 8.74 -8.72 -50.10
C ALA A 264 9.30 -10.16 -49.86
N THR A 265 9.02 -11.20 -50.66
CA THR A 265 8.31 -11.39 -51.94
C THR A 265 8.27 -12.90 -52.18
N THR A 266 7.08 -13.49 -52.31
CA THR A 266 6.82 -14.67 -53.16
C THR A 266 5.32 -14.67 -53.47
N PRO A 267 4.88 -14.77 -54.74
CA PRO A 267 3.47 -14.73 -55.08
C PRO A 267 2.83 -16.09 -54.81
N GLY A 268 1.97 -16.16 -53.79
CA GLY A 268 1.22 -17.37 -53.47
C GLY A 268 0.06 -17.06 -52.52
N THR A 269 -1.13 -16.89 -53.11
CA THR A 269 -2.48 -16.99 -52.49
C THR A 269 -2.75 -16.14 -51.24
N GLY A 270 -3.52 -15.06 -51.42
CA GLY A 270 -4.02 -14.22 -50.34
C GLY A 270 -4.93 -14.96 -49.36
N ARG A 271 -4.99 -14.45 -48.11
CA ARG A 271 -5.97 -14.73 -47.04
C ARG A 271 -6.99 -15.82 -47.37
N THR A 272 -6.59 -17.09 -47.27
CA THR A 272 -7.50 -18.24 -47.42
C THR A 272 -8.21 -18.49 -46.09
N GLY A 273 -9.54 -18.42 -46.05
CA GLY A 273 -10.32 -18.68 -44.84
C GLY A 273 -11.50 -17.73 -44.64
N GLY A 274 -12.35 -17.56 -45.65
CA GLY A 274 -13.65 -16.86 -45.52
C GLY A 274 -14.81 -17.82 -45.27
N LEU A 275 -16.00 -17.27 -45.01
CA LEU A 275 -17.25 -18.06 -44.93
C LEU A 275 -17.48 -18.89 -46.21
N ASP A 276 -17.14 -18.33 -47.38
CA ASP A 276 -17.24 -19.00 -48.68
C ASP A 276 -16.27 -20.19 -48.86
N ASP A 277 -15.21 -20.28 -48.03
CA ASP A 277 -14.25 -21.37 -48.08
C ASP A 277 -14.68 -22.58 -47.23
N ILE A 278 -15.76 -22.48 -46.46
CA ILE A 278 -16.30 -23.59 -45.66
C ILE A 278 -16.79 -24.74 -46.56
N THR A 279 -17.41 -24.43 -47.69
CA THR A 279 -17.83 -25.45 -48.67
C THR A 279 -16.63 -26.24 -49.18
N LYS A 280 -15.51 -25.56 -49.45
CA LYS A 280 -14.25 -26.21 -49.88
C LYS A 280 -13.64 -27.08 -48.79
N LEU A 281 -13.73 -26.67 -47.52
CA LEU A 281 -13.31 -27.50 -46.37
C LEU A 281 -14.11 -28.81 -46.30
N VAL A 282 -15.43 -28.73 -46.46
CA VAL A 282 -16.32 -29.90 -46.48
C VAL A 282 -16.00 -30.81 -47.66
N GLU A 283 -15.83 -30.26 -48.85
CA GLU A 283 -15.46 -31.01 -50.05
C GLU A 283 -14.11 -31.70 -49.90
N SER A 284 -13.11 -31.01 -49.33
CA SER A 284 -11.80 -31.58 -49.04
C SER A 284 -11.89 -32.74 -48.04
N SER A 285 -12.74 -32.61 -47.02
CA SER A 285 -12.99 -33.66 -46.04
C SER A 285 -13.69 -34.88 -46.66
N ARG A 286 -14.60 -34.66 -47.63
CA ARG A 286 -15.25 -35.74 -48.40
C ARG A 286 -14.26 -36.45 -49.32
N ALA A 287 -13.41 -35.69 -50.03
CA ALA A 287 -12.37 -36.23 -50.91
C ALA A 287 -11.34 -37.06 -50.12
N ALA A 288 -11.11 -36.72 -48.84
CA ALA A 288 -10.28 -37.49 -47.91
C ALA A 288 -10.99 -38.75 -47.35
N GLY A 289 -12.19 -39.10 -47.83
CA GLY A 289 -12.89 -40.34 -47.48
C GLY A 289 -13.78 -40.25 -46.22
N THR A 290 -14.01 -39.07 -45.66
CA THR A 290 -14.92 -38.90 -44.52
C THR A 290 -16.32 -38.52 -45.00
N PRO A 291 -17.39 -39.27 -44.65
CA PRO A 291 -18.74 -38.90 -45.05
C PRO A 291 -19.19 -37.66 -44.28
N VAL A 292 -19.34 -36.53 -44.98
CA VAL A 292 -19.80 -35.26 -44.39
C VAL A 292 -21.13 -34.84 -45.02
N SER A 293 -22.17 -34.64 -44.20
CA SER A 293 -23.42 -33.98 -44.59
C SER A 293 -23.28 -32.48 -44.34
N PHE A 294 -23.63 -31.64 -45.32
CA PHE A 294 -23.56 -30.19 -45.20
C PHE A 294 -24.90 -29.56 -45.54
N SER A 295 -25.39 -28.68 -44.67
CA SER A 295 -26.64 -27.94 -44.87
C SER A 295 -26.49 -26.46 -44.51
N GLU A 296 -27.17 -25.63 -45.29
CA GLU A 296 -27.36 -24.21 -44.99
C GLU A 296 -28.86 -23.94 -44.84
N ALA A 297 -29.25 -23.14 -43.85
CA ALA A 297 -30.64 -22.76 -43.62
C ALA A 297 -30.76 -21.28 -43.20
N GLY A 298 -31.87 -20.63 -43.57
CA GLY A 298 -32.09 -19.20 -43.35
C GLY A 298 -31.59 -18.32 -44.52
N ASP A 299 -31.85 -17.02 -44.44
CA ASP A 299 -31.44 -16.06 -45.46
C ASP A 299 -29.96 -15.71 -45.30
N ARG A 300 -29.15 -16.11 -46.29
CA ARG A 300 -27.69 -15.92 -46.25
C ARG A 300 -27.32 -14.44 -46.10
N ARG A 301 -26.73 -14.11 -44.95
CA ARG A 301 -26.22 -12.76 -44.64
C ARG A 301 -24.69 -12.79 -44.50
N PRO A 302 -23.94 -11.94 -45.23
CA PRO A 302 -22.48 -11.93 -45.16
C PRO A 302 -22.01 -11.35 -43.82
N PRO A 303 -21.26 -12.10 -42.99
CA PRO A 303 -20.69 -11.58 -41.76
C PRO A 303 -19.43 -10.73 -42.03
N ALA A 304 -19.00 -9.95 -41.05
CA ALA A 304 -17.71 -9.28 -41.08
C ALA A 304 -16.57 -10.27 -41.34
N ALA A 305 -15.50 -9.84 -42.03
CA ALA A 305 -14.43 -10.75 -42.48
C ALA A 305 -13.74 -11.52 -41.33
N ASN A 306 -13.61 -10.90 -40.15
CA ASN A 306 -13.09 -11.55 -38.93
C ASN A 306 -14.03 -12.63 -38.39
N VAL A 307 -15.35 -12.40 -38.46
CA VAL A 307 -16.39 -13.37 -38.08
C VAL A 307 -16.43 -14.54 -39.06
N GLY A 308 -16.37 -14.26 -40.37
CA GLY A 308 -16.29 -15.30 -41.41
C GLY A 308 -15.05 -16.19 -41.25
N HIS A 309 -13.91 -15.59 -40.89
CA HIS A 309 -12.69 -16.33 -40.60
C HIS A 309 -12.78 -17.14 -39.30
N ALA A 310 -13.43 -16.61 -38.25
CA ALA A 310 -13.69 -17.36 -37.03
C ALA A 310 -14.58 -18.59 -37.30
N ALA A 311 -15.64 -18.44 -38.10
CA ALA A 311 -16.50 -19.54 -38.53
C ALA A 311 -15.72 -20.61 -39.30
N TYR A 312 -14.89 -20.20 -40.26
CA TYR A 312 -14.02 -21.09 -41.02
C TYR A 312 -13.11 -21.93 -40.11
N ARG A 313 -12.41 -21.29 -39.16
CA ARG A 313 -11.51 -21.98 -38.22
C ARG A 313 -12.25 -22.91 -37.26
N ILE A 314 -13.47 -22.53 -36.86
CA ILE A 314 -14.33 -23.40 -36.03
C ILE A 314 -14.70 -24.67 -36.79
N VAL A 315 -15.14 -24.57 -38.05
CA VAL A 315 -15.49 -25.75 -38.85
C VAL A 315 -14.25 -26.60 -39.14
N GLN A 316 -13.11 -25.99 -39.48
CA GLN A 316 -11.87 -26.70 -39.75
C GLN A 316 -11.43 -27.56 -38.55
N GLU A 317 -11.31 -26.95 -37.38
CA GLU A 317 -10.90 -27.64 -36.15
C GLU A 317 -11.94 -28.70 -35.73
N ALA A 318 -13.24 -28.43 -35.93
CA ALA A 318 -14.29 -29.40 -35.64
C ALA A 318 -14.22 -30.62 -36.56
N LEU A 319 -13.96 -30.44 -37.86
CA LEU A 319 -13.76 -31.53 -38.82
C LEU A 319 -12.50 -32.34 -38.50
N THR A 320 -11.39 -31.67 -38.14
CA THR A 320 -10.15 -32.34 -37.71
C THR A 320 -10.38 -33.18 -36.44
N ASN A 321 -11.08 -32.64 -35.45
CA ASN A 321 -11.42 -33.37 -34.23
C ASN A 321 -12.36 -34.55 -34.51
N ALA A 322 -13.38 -34.37 -35.34
CA ALA A 322 -14.28 -35.45 -35.72
C ALA A 322 -13.55 -36.56 -36.50
N HIS A 323 -12.61 -36.21 -37.39
CA HIS A 323 -11.77 -37.18 -38.10
C HIS A 323 -10.91 -38.01 -37.12
N LYS A 324 -10.33 -37.36 -36.11
CA LYS A 324 -9.52 -38.01 -35.08
C LYS A 324 -10.33 -38.91 -34.15
N HIS A 325 -11.55 -38.51 -33.80
CA HIS A 325 -12.31 -39.12 -32.71
C HIS A 325 -13.49 -40.00 -33.16
N ALA A 326 -13.92 -39.89 -34.42
CA ALA A 326 -15.00 -40.68 -34.99
C ALA A 326 -14.72 -41.08 -36.45
N PRO A 327 -13.65 -41.85 -36.72
CA PRO A 327 -13.32 -42.28 -38.08
C PRO A 327 -14.47 -43.11 -38.67
N GLY A 328 -14.84 -42.80 -39.92
CA GLY A 328 -15.93 -43.48 -40.65
C GLY A 328 -17.36 -43.08 -40.26
N ALA A 329 -17.54 -42.23 -39.24
CA ALA A 329 -18.85 -41.70 -38.86
C ALA A 329 -19.31 -40.57 -39.80
N VAL A 330 -20.62 -40.48 -40.05
CA VAL A 330 -21.19 -39.37 -40.83
C VAL A 330 -21.17 -38.09 -40.00
N ILE A 331 -20.35 -37.11 -40.41
CA ILE A 331 -20.26 -35.80 -39.75
C ILE A 331 -21.31 -34.87 -40.36
N THR A 332 -22.10 -34.20 -39.54
CA THR A 332 -23.06 -33.20 -39.99
C THR A 332 -22.50 -31.80 -39.70
N VAL A 333 -22.37 -30.97 -40.73
CA VAL A 333 -22.02 -29.55 -40.63
C VAL A 333 -23.23 -28.72 -41.08
N ALA A 334 -23.75 -27.88 -40.20
CA ALA A 334 -24.89 -27.01 -40.48
C ALA A 334 -24.54 -25.55 -40.23
N LEU A 335 -24.86 -24.69 -41.20
CA LEU A 335 -24.83 -23.23 -41.05
C LEU A 335 -26.27 -22.70 -41.02
N ARG A 336 -26.65 -22.04 -39.94
CA ARG A 336 -27.95 -21.35 -39.84
C ARG A 336 -27.75 -19.85 -39.76
N TYR A 337 -28.38 -19.14 -40.67
CA TYR A 337 -28.39 -17.68 -40.72
C TYR A 337 -29.62 -17.19 -39.94
N GLU A 338 -29.44 -16.92 -38.65
CA GLU A 338 -30.48 -16.30 -37.81
C GLU A 338 -30.47 -14.77 -38.04
N PRO A 339 -31.50 -14.02 -37.62
CA PRO A 339 -31.57 -12.57 -37.86
C PRO A 339 -30.35 -11.79 -37.35
N ASP A 340 -29.84 -12.17 -36.17
CA ASP A 340 -28.79 -11.42 -35.45
C ASP A 340 -27.43 -12.15 -35.40
N ALA A 341 -27.36 -13.42 -35.80
CA ALA A 341 -26.13 -14.21 -35.72
C ALA A 341 -26.05 -15.34 -36.76
N LEU A 342 -24.82 -15.72 -37.10
CA LEU A 342 -24.49 -16.96 -37.78
C LEU A 342 -24.31 -18.07 -36.73
N VAL A 343 -25.11 -19.13 -36.84
CA VAL A 343 -24.97 -20.33 -36.02
C VAL A 343 -24.25 -21.42 -36.81
N VAL A 344 -23.10 -21.87 -36.30
CA VAL A 344 -22.30 -22.95 -36.88
C VAL A 344 -22.43 -24.18 -36.01
N GLU A 345 -22.84 -25.30 -36.57
CA GLU A 345 -23.03 -26.54 -35.83
C GLU A 345 -22.32 -27.70 -36.52
N VAL A 346 -21.52 -28.45 -35.76
CA VAL A 346 -20.83 -29.65 -36.22
C VAL A 346 -21.12 -30.79 -35.26
N VAL A 347 -21.68 -31.88 -35.78
CA VAL A 347 -22.09 -33.05 -34.99
C VAL A 347 -21.49 -34.30 -35.60
N ASN A 348 -20.88 -35.15 -34.79
CA ASN A 348 -20.47 -36.49 -35.19
C ASN A 348 -21.08 -37.53 -34.22
N PRO A 349 -21.63 -38.65 -34.72
CA PRO A 349 -22.07 -39.76 -33.87
C PRO A 349 -20.85 -40.54 -33.33
N ARG A 350 -21.10 -41.51 -32.45
CA ARG A 350 -20.07 -42.45 -31.97
C ARG A 350 -19.43 -43.19 -33.15
N ALA A 351 -18.12 -43.43 -33.08
CA ALA A 351 -17.42 -44.25 -34.09
C ALA A 351 -18.10 -45.62 -34.23
N PRO A 352 -18.30 -46.15 -35.45
CA PRO A 352 -18.72 -47.54 -35.64
C PRO A 352 -17.66 -48.47 -35.02
N GLU A 353 -18.08 -49.46 -34.23
CA GLU A 353 -17.14 -50.48 -33.75
C GLU A 353 -16.59 -51.27 -34.93
N PRO A 354 -15.27 -51.47 -35.04
CA PRO A 354 -14.73 -52.38 -36.04
C PRO A 354 -15.22 -53.78 -35.73
N VAL A 355 -15.88 -54.41 -36.71
CA VAL A 355 -16.27 -55.82 -36.62
C VAL A 355 -14.99 -56.65 -36.53
N GLY A 356 -14.71 -57.16 -35.34
CA GLY A 356 -13.76 -58.24 -35.11
C GLY A 356 -12.30 -57.83 -34.84
N VAL A 357 -12.03 -57.14 -33.72
CA VAL A 357 -10.88 -57.44 -32.84
C VAL A 357 -11.24 -57.02 -31.40
N HIS A 358 -11.44 -57.99 -30.50
CA HIS A 358 -11.39 -57.71 -29.07
C HIS A 358 -9.93 -57.44 -28.68
N ALA A 359 -9.57 -56.16 -28.53
CA ALA A 359 -8.36 -55.75 -27.84
C ALA A 359 -8.75 -54.93 -26.60
N ALA A 360 -8.55 -55.56 -25.45
CA ALA A 360 -8.66 -54.96 -24.14
C ALA A 360 -7.67 -53.80 -23.97
N GLY A 361 -8.10 -52.77 -23.23
CA GLY A 361 -7.21 -51.87 -22.51
C GLY A 361 -6.39 -50.89 -23.35
N VAL A 362 -7.01 -49.84 -23.87
CA VAL A 362 -6.33 -48.55 -24.01
C VAL A 362 -7.12 -47.53 -23.22
N ALA A 363 -6.57 -47.17 -22.06
CA ALA A 363 -7.04 -46.07 -21.24
C ALA A 363 -7.33 -44.85 -22.12
N ALA A 364 -8.47 -44.21 -21.86
CA ALA A 364 -8.84 -42.94 -22.45
C ALA A 364 -7.65 -41.98 -22.37
N ALA A 365 -6.94 -41.85 -23.49
CA ALA A 365 -5.91 -40.85 -23.63
C ALA A 365 -6.61 -39.50 -23.45
N VAL A 366 -6.28 -38.83 -22.36
CA VAL A 366 -6.62 -37.43 -22.07
C VAL A 366 -5.94 -36.58 -23.14
N SER A 367 -6.55 -36.54 -24.34
CA SER A 367 -6.16 -35.69 -25.45
C SER A 367 -6.64 -34.28 -25.11
N GLY A 368 -5.68 -33.40 -24.80
CA GLY A 368 -5.87 -32.11 -24.13
C GLY A 368 -6.98 -31.21 -24.69
N GLY A 369 -7.75 -30.62 -23.77
CA GLY A 369 -8.77 -29.60 -24.02
C GLY A 369 -8.23 -28.25 -24.51
N GLN A 370 -7.01 -28.19 -25.07
CA GLN A 370 -6.42 -26.96 -25.62
C GLN A 370 -7.10 -26.54 -26.93
N GLY A 371 -7.49 -27.49 -27.81
CA GLY A 371 -8.24 -27.19 -29.04
C GLY A 371 -9.59 -26.52 -28.76
N LEU A 372 -10.36 -27.07 -27.81
CA LEU A 372 -11.65 -26.49 -27.39
C LEU A 372 -11.49 -25.15 -26.67
N THR A 373 -10.39 -24.93 -25.95
CA THR A 373 -10.08 -23.64 -25.32
C THR A 373 -9.79 -22.58 -26.37
N GLY A 374 -9.00 -22.92 -27.40
CA GLY A 374 -8.73 -22.04 -28.53
C GLY A 374 -9.99 -21.67 -29.34
N LEU A 375 -10.93 -22.60 -29.51
CA LEU A 375 -12.20 -22.32 -30.17
C LEU A 375 -13.10 -21.35 -29.38
N ARG A 376 -13.15 -21.49 -28.05
CA ARG A 376 -13.90 -20.56 -27.18
C ARG A 376 -13.31 -19.16 -27.23
N GLU A 377 -11.99 -19.03 -27.18
CA GLU A 377 -11.33 -17.72 -27.24
C GLU A 377 -11.52 -17.05 -28.60
N ARG A 378 -11.38 -17.80 -29.70
CA ARG A 378 -11.63 -17.27 -31.05
C ARG A 378 -13.06 -16.76 -31.25
N ALA A 379 -14.06 -17.47 -30.73
CA ALA A 379 -15.44 -17.00 -30.76
C ALA A 379 -15.62 -15.74 -29.89
N ARG A 380 -15.04 -15.72 -28.69
CA ARG A 380 -15.09 -14.56 -27.78
C ARG A 380 -14.51 -13.30 -28.41
N LEU A 381 -13.40 -13.41 -29.14
CA LEU A 381 -12.73 -12.29 -29.82
C LEU A 381 -13.60 -11.61 -30.89
N VAL A 382 -14.58 -12.32 -31.45
CA VAL A 382 -15.55 -11.76 -32.40
C VAL A 382 -16.91 -11.45 -31.76
N GLY A 383 -17.03 -11.51 -30.43
CA GLY A 383 -18.29 -11.29 -29.71
C GLY A 383 -19.26 -12.48 -29.75
N GLY A 384 -18.80 -13.64 -30.20
CA GLY A 384 -19.57 -14.88 -30.25
C GLY A 384 -19.29 -15.83 -29.08
N MET A 385 -19.94 -16.98 -29.10
CA MET A 385 -19.81 -18.03 -28.09
C MET A 385 -19.76 -19.42 -28.73
N VAL A 386 -19.07 -20.36 -28.08
CA VAL A 386 -18.98 -21.77 -28.52
C VAL A 386 -19.32 -22.69 -27.36
N HIS A 387 -20.16 -23.68 -27.64
CA HIS A 387 -20.46 -24.81 -26.78
C HIS A 387 -19.97 -26.10 -27.43
N ALA A 388 -19.34 -26.97 -26.65
CA ALA A 388 -18.85 -28.27 -27.11
C ALA A 388 -19.09 -29.31 -26.02
N GLY A 389 -19.72 -30.44 -26.37
CA GLY A 389 -20.06 -31.49 -25.41
C GLY A 389 -20.65 -32.75 -26.07
N PRO A 390 -20.81 -33.84 -25.29
CA PRO A 390 -21.43 -35.07 -25.77
C PRO A 390 -22.93 -34.86 -26.08
N THR A 391 -23.43 -35.58 -27.08
CA THR A 391 -24.88 -35.64 -27.37
C THR A 391 -25.55 -36.76 -26.59
N PRO A 392 -26.88 -36.71 -26.37
CA PRO A 392 -27.64 -37.80 -25.74
C PRO A 392 -27.49 -39.16 -26.43
N GLU A 393 -27.18 -39.15 -27.73
CA GLU A 393 -26.98 -40.33 -28.58
C GLU A 393 -25.51 -40.81 -28.60
N ALA A 394 -24.72 -40.44 -27.58
CA ALA A 394 -23.30 -40.79 -27.44
C ALA A 394 -22.37 -40.26 -28.56
N GLY A 395 -22.81 -39.25 -29.30
CA GLY A 395 -21.99 -38.46 -30.23
C GLY A 395 -21.35 -37.25 -29.56
N PHE A 396 -20.76 -36.37 -30.36
CA PHE A 396 -20.19 -35.10 -29.92
C PHE A 396 -20.73 -33.95 -30.77
N ARG A 397 -21.08 -32.85 -30.12
CA ARG A 397 -21.64 -31.65 -30.75
C ARG A 397 -20.80 -30.44 -30.40
N LEU A 398 -20.45 -29.67 -31.44
CA LEU A 398 -19.89 -28.34 -31.34
C LEU A 398 -20.86 -27.35 -31.97
N ALA A 399 -21.28 -26.33 -31.22
CA ALA A 399 -22.17 -25.28 -31.68
C ALA A 399 -21.56 -23.91 -31.37
N ALA A 400 -21.47 -23.03 -32.36
CA ALA A 400 -21.02 -21.65 -32.23
C ALA A 400 -22.12 -20.68 -32.64
N VAL A 401 -22.26 -19.59 -31.91
CA VAL A 401 -23.14 -18.46 -32.25
C VAL A 401 -22.26 -17.24 -32.43
N LEU A 402 -22.24 -16.68 -33.64
CA LEU A 402 -21.34 -15.59 -34.03
C LEU A 402 -22.15 -14.40 -34.54
N PRO A 403 -22.06 -13.21 -33.93
CA PRO A 403 -22.77 -12.02 -34.43
C PRO A 403 -22.23 -11.63 -35.80
N TYR A 404 -23.08 -11.08 -36.69
CA TYR A 404 -22.63 -10.66 -38.03
C TYR A 404 -21.63 -9.50 -37.98
N GLU A 405 -21.76 -8.63 -36.99
CA GLU A 405 -20.84 -7.54 -36.71
C GLU A 405 -19.88 -7.99 -35.60
N GLY A 406 -18.57 -8.02 -35.88
CA GLY A 406 -17.58 -8.31 -34.84
C GLY A 406 -17.58 -7.20 -33.77
N ALA A 407 -17.06 -7.48 -32.57
CA ALA A 407 -16.96 -6.53 -31.46
C ALA A 407 -16.14 -5.27 -31.83
N GLY A 408 -16.80 -4.32 -32.49
CA GLY A 408 -16.26 -3.05 -32.98
C GLY A 408 -17.35 -1.99 -33.21
N GLY A 409 -18.58 -2.26 -32.77
CA GLY A 409 -19.72 -1.36 -32.93
C GLY A 409 -20.74 -1.53 -31.81
N ALA A 410 -20.41 -1.07 -30.60
CA ALA A 410 -21.42 -0.71 -29.60
C ALA A 410 -21.12 0.72 -29.13
N PRO A 411 -22.13 1.62 -29.07
CA PRO A 411 -21.93 3.05 -28.86
C PRO A 411 -21.44 3.31 -27.42
N ALA A 412 -20.27 3.93 -27.31
CA ALA A 412 -19.77 4.48 -26.07
C ALA A 412 -20.44 5.84 -25.82
N ASP A 413 -21.55 5.84 -25.08
CA ASP A 413 -22.00 7.04 -24.38
C ASP A 413 -21.03 7.34 -23.22
N GLY A 414 -20.39 8.50 -23.28
CA GLY A 414 -19.61 9.01 -22.15
C GLY A 414 -18.41 9.89 -22.51
N SER A 415 -18.69 11.09 -23.05
CA SER A 415 -17.94 12.34 -22.85
C SER A 415 -16.66 12.25 -21.99
N VAL A 416 -15.49 12.53 -22.58
CA VAL A 416 -14.53 13.55 -22.07
C VAL A 416 -13.74 14.15 -23.25
N ALA A 417 -13.65 15.47 -23.21
CA ALA A 417 -13.04 16.39 -24.15
C ALA A 417 -11.55 16.16 -24.50
N GLY A 418 -11.27 16.40 -25.79
CA GLY A 418 -10.18 17.22 -26.35
C GLY A 418 -8.83 17.34 -25.62
N THR A 419 -7.76 16.98 -26.32
CA THR A 419 -6.78 17.95 -26.84
C THR A 419 -5.82 17.27 -27.81
N ALA A 420 -5.77 17.80 -29.03
CA ALA A 420 -4.77 17.48 -30.03
C ALA A 420 -3.51 18.35 -29.80
N GLY A 421 -2.35 17.79 -30.10
CA GLY A 421 -1.08 18.51 -30.17
C GLY A 421 -0.07 17.66 -30.94
N ALA A 422 0.02 17.90 -32.24
CA ALA A 422 0.93 17.26 -33.18
C ALA A 422 2.35 17.85 -33.10
N ALA A 423 3.36 17.00 -33.37
CA ALA A 423 4.60 17.41 -34.04
C ALA A 423 5.29 16.16 -34.61
N GLY A 424 5.50 16.15 -35.92
CA GLY A 424 6.25 15.13 -36.64
C GLY A 424 7.73 15.49 -36.82
N GLY A 425 8.50 14.54 -37.32
CA GLY A 425 9.87 14.73 -37.80
C GLY A 425 10.56 13.40 -38.10
N ALA A 426 10.67 13.07 -39.38
CA ALA A 426 11.42 11.95 -39.93
C ALA A 426 12.88 12.34 -40.21
N GLY A 427 13.80 11.36 -40.25
CA GLY A 427 15.12 11.53 -40.88
C GLY A 427 16.24 10.59 -40.43
N ASP A 428 16.40 9.51 -41.20
CA ASP A 428 17.65 8.82 -41.59
C ASP A 428 18.42 7.83 -40.70
N VAL A 429 18.99 6.87 -41.44
CA VAL A 429 19.33 5.49 -41.14
C VAL A 429 20.84 5.31 -41.27
N ALA A 430 21.49 4.64 -40.31
CA ALA A 430 22.82 4.04 -40.56
C ALA A 430 23.13 2.89 -39.59
N GLY A 431 23.39 1.71 -40.16
CA GLY A 431 24.54 0.86 -39.78
C GLY A 431 24.44 0.06 -38.47
N VAL A 432 23.95 -1.17 -38.59
CA VAL A 432 24.12 -2.24 -37.61
C VAL A 432 25.58 -2.72 -37.63
N ALA A 433 26.35 -2.38 -36.59
CA ALA A 433 27.56 -3.09 -36.18
C ALA A 433 27.93 -2.67 -34.74
N GLY A 434 27.83 -3.59 -33.77
CA GLY A 434 28.40 -3.41 -32.43
C GLY A 434 27.46 -3.52 -31.22
N ALA A 435 26.31 -4.21 -31.33
CA ALA A 435 25.32 -4.32 -30.25
C ALA A 435 25.65 -5.38 -29.16
N GLU A 436 26.92 -5.51 -28.76
CA GLU A 436 27.32 -6.30 -27.57
C GLU A 436 27.81 -5.42 -26.39
N ALA A 437 27.95 -4.10 -26.58
CA ALA A 437 28.43 -3.20 -25.52
C ALA A 437 27.32 -2.54 -24.68
N TRP A 438 26.06 -2.55 -25.13
CA TRP A 438 24.98 -1.74 -24.50
C TRP A 438 24.22 -2.50 -23.41
N LEU A 439 24.38 -3.83 -23.34
CA LEU A 439 23.70 -4.66 -22.34
C LEU A 439 24.36 -4.60 -20.96
N LEU A 440 25.60 -4.13 -20.86
CA LEU A 440 26.30 -3.86 -19.61
C LEU A 440 26.07 -2.42 -19.10
N ASP A 441 25.57 -1.51 -19.95
CA ASP A 441 25.25 -0.10 -19.63
C ASP A 441 23.75 0.11 -19.28
N ALA A 442 22.91 -0.92 -19.44
CA ALA A 442 21.47 -0.88 -19.14
C ALA A 442 21.11 -1.32 -17.71
N LEU A 443 22.11 -1.52 -16.84
CA LEU A 443 21.88 -1.45 -15.40
C LEU A 443 21.91 0.05 -15.03
N PRO A 444 20.93 0.57 -14.27
CA PRO A 444 21.07 1.92 -13.74
C PRO A 444 22.24 1.91 -12.76
N ALA A 445 23.41 2.31 -13.25
CA ALA A 445 24.45 2.88 -12.41
C ALA A 445 23.79 4.03 -11.67
N ALA A 446 23.86 4.00 -10.34
CA ALA A 446 23.46 5.12 -9.52
C ALA A 446 24.10 6.38 -10.10
N ASP A 447 23.29 7.37 -10.48
CA ASP A 447 23.76 8.67 -10.93
C ASP A 447 24.78 9.24 -9.93
N GLY A 448 26.03 9.08 -10.30
CA GLY A 448 27.21 9.57 -9.60
C GLY A 448 28.17 10.11 -10.64
N GLY A 449 27.72 11.14 -11.38
CA GLY A 449 28.56 11.81 -12.36
C GLY A 449 29.86 12.38 -11.74
N PRO A 450 30.97 12.44 -12.50
CA PRO A 450 32.22 13.02 -12.05
C PRO A 450 32.04 14.54 -11.92
N GLY A 451 31.77 14.95 -10.69
CA GLY A 451 31.24 16.29 -10.36
C GLY A 451 30.33 16.29 -9.12
N ALA A 452 30.10 15.11 -8.51
CA ALA A 452 29.39 14.94 -7.25
C ALA A 452 30.03 15.72 -6.09
N ARG A 453 29.66 16.99 -5.97
CA ARG A 453 29.71 17.75 -4.73
C ARG A 453 29.05 16.92 -3.63
N ARG A 454 29.88 16.31 -2.79
CA ARG A 454 29.65 15.93 -1.39
C ARG A 454 28.21 15.52 -1.07
N TRP A 455 27.91 14.24 -1.28
CA TRP A 455 26.72 13.57 -0.76
C TRP A 455 26.47 13.93 0.71
N ARG A 456 25.48 14.79 0.96
CA ARG A 456 24.74 14.79 2.23
C ARG A 456 23.48 14.02 1.96
N SER A 457 23.50 12.72 2.23
CA SER A 457 22.30 11.89 2.16
C SER A 457 21.21 12.56 3.02
N PRO A 458 19.98 12.79 2.50
CA PRO A 458 18.90 13.44 3.24
C PRO A 458 18.57 12.69 4.55
N ALA A 459 18.91 11.40 4.62
CA ALA A 459 18.87 10.58 5.83
C ALA A 459 19.82 11.09 6.93
N LEU A 460 21.04 11.53 6.58
CA LEU A 460 21.99 12.11 7.55
C LEU A 460 21.47 13.46 8.08
N GLY A 461 20.81 14.25 7.23
CA GLY A 461 20.17 15.51 7.62
C GLY A 461 18.98 15.31 8.57
N CYS A 462 18.13 14.33 8.31
CA CYS A 462 17.04 13.92 9.21
C CYS A 462 17.53 13.34 10.54
N ALA A 463 18.61 12.54 10.51
CA ALA A 463 19.21 11.99 11.71
C ALA A 463 19.87 13.08 12.57
N LEU A 464 20.63 14.00 11.96
CA LEU A 464 21.22 15.14 12.67
C LEU A 464 20.15 16.06 13.26
N SER A 465 19.11 16.40 12.49
CA SER A 465 18.03 17.25 12.99
C SER A 465 17.25 16.58 14.13
N GLY A 466 17.00 15.27 14.04
CA GLY A 466 16.41 14.51 15.15
C GLY A 466 17.27 14.50 16.40
N LEU A 467 18.59 14.31 16.24
CA LEU A 467 19.55 14.36 17.34
C LEU A 467 19.62 15.75 17.98
N VAL A 468 19.68 16.82 17.18
CA VAL A 468 19.67 18.21 17.66
C VAL A 468 18.40 18.50 18.44
N VAL A 469 17.23 18.07 17.95
CA VAL A 469 15.96 18.25 18.67
C VAL A 469 15.99 17.51 20.01
N LEU A 470 16.48 16.26 20.04
CA LEU A 470 16.63 15.49 21.28
C LEU A 470 17.59 16.16 22.27
N LEU A 471 18.73 16.67 21.79
CA LEU A 471 19.71 17.37 22.63
C LEU A 471 19.17 18.69 23.17
N VAL A 472 18.43 19.46 22.36
CA VAL A 472 17.79 20.70 22.79
C VAL A 472 16.70 20.41 23.82
N VAL A 473 15.81 19.44 23.57
CA VAL A 473 14.76 19.05 24.52
C VAL A 473 15.38 18.51 25.81
N GLY A 474 16.39 17.65 25.72
CA GLY A 474 17.13 17.12 26.88
C GLY A 474 17.86 18.22 27.66
N GLY A 475 18.50 19.16 26.98
CA GLY A 475 19.17 20.30 27.59
C GLY A 475 18.21 21.24 28.30
N LEU A 476 17.03 21.52 27.72
CA LEU A 476 15.99 22.31 28.36
C LEU A 476 15.37 21.60 29.58
N LEU A 477 15.17 20.28 29.51
CA LEU A 477 14.74 19.48 30.66
C LEU A 477 15.77 19.52 31.78
N ALA A 478 17.05 19.30 31.48
CA ALA A 478 18.14 19.37 32.45
C ALA A 478 18.26 20.77 33.06
N TRP A 479 18.16 21.82 32.24
CA TRP A 479 18.14 23.20 32.71
C TRP A 479 16.95 23.47 33.65
N GLY A 480 15.75 22.96 33.31
CA GLY A 480 14.57 23.03 34.16
C GLY A 480 14.81 22.38 35.53
N VAL A 481 15.35 21.16 35.56
CA VAL A 481 15.70 20.45 36.80
C VAL A 481 16.74 21.22 37.62
N VAL A 482 17.82 21.67 37.00
CA VAL A 482 18.87 22.45 37.69
C VAL A 482 18.32 23.77 38.23
N SER A 483 17.48 24.46 37.46
CA SER A 483 16.84 25.70 37.89
C SER A 483 15.91 25.48 39.09
N PHE A 484 15.20 24.35 39.12
CA PHE A 484 14.36 23.95 40.25
C PHE A 484 15.20 23.65 41.49
N VAL A 485 16.23 22.83 41.37
CA VAL A 485 17.13 22.49 42.51
C VAL A 485 17.77 23.76 43.07
N ARG A 486 18.20 24.67 42.20
CA ARG A 486 18.80 25.94 42.61
C ARG A 486 17.79 26.85 43.32
N ALA A 487 16.58 26.98 42.77
CA ALA A 487 15.52 27.78 43.38
C ALA A 487 15.03 27.20 44.71
N ALA A 488 14.97 25.87 44.84
CA ALA A 488 14.65 25.20 46.09
C ALA A 488 15.72 25.48 47.16
N GLY A 489 17.00 25.39 46.80
CA GLY A 489 18.11 25.74 47.70
C GLY A 489 18.17 27.23 48.08
N GLU A 490 17.68 28.12 47.24
CA GLU A 490 17.54 29.56 47.56
C GLU A 490 16.32 29.86 48.46
N ALA A 491 15.37 28.93 48.55
CA ALA A 491 14.15 29.07 49.36
C ALA A 491 14.24 28.39 50.75
N THR A 492 15.27 27.58 51.01
CA THR A 492 15.52 26.95 52.31
C THR A 492 16.35 27.84 53.23
N VAL A 493 16.10 27.73 54.53
CA VAL A 493 16.87 28.42 55.57
C VAL A 493 18.05 27.55 55.96
N LYS A 494 19.26 28.08 55.76
CA LYS A 494 20.50 27.43 56.20
C LYS A 494 20.59 27.42 57.72
N ARG A 495 21.17 26.37 58.29
CA ARG A 495 21.38 26.24 59.75
C ARG A 495 22.12 27.44 60.36
N SER A 496 23.15 27.93 59.68
CA SER A 496 23.92 29.11 60.13
C SER A 496 23.10 30.39 60.17
N VAL A 497 22.18 30.57 59.21
CA VAL A 497 21.25 31.72 59.18
C VAL A 497 20.22 31.57 60.29
N TYR A 498 19.67 30.37 60.48
CA TYR A 498 18.80 30.07 61.61
C TYR A 498 19.51 30.41 62.93
N ASP A 499 20.67 29.84 63.22
CA ASP A 499 21.38 30.06 64.49
C ASP A 499 21.78 31.52 64.73
N SER A 500 21.99 32.30 63.66
CA SER A 500 22.24 33.75 63.75
C SER A 500 21.03 34.58 64.22
N ILE A 501 19.83 34.02 64.15
CA ILE A 501 18.58 34.68 64.56
C ILE A 501 18.25 34.34 66.02
N GLN A 502 18.19 35.37 66.87
CA GLN A 502 17.85 35.31 68.28
C GLN A 502 16.50 35.98 68.57
N VAL A 503 15.81 35.46 69.57
CA VAL A 503 14.55 36.00 70.10
C VAL A 503 14.79 37.41 70.63
N GLY A 504 13.89 38.35 70.31
CA GLY A 504 14.00 39.77 70.64
C GLY A 504 14.52 40.67 69.51
N MET A 505 15.03 40.11 68.40
CA MET A 505 15.44 40.92 67.26
C MET A 505 14.26 41.61 66.55
N PRO A 506 14.44 42.85 66.05
CA PRO A 506 13.41 43.54 65.30
C PRO A 506 13.11 42.83 63.97
N GLN A 507 11.83 42.76 63.60
CA GLN A 507 11.33 42.03 62.43
C GLN A 507 12.06 42.43 61.14
N ALA A 508 12.29 43.73 60.93
CA ALA A 508 12.97 44.24 59.74
C ALA A 508 14.43 43.77 59.60
N GLU A 509 15.10 43.41 60.70
CA GLU A 509 16.46 42.87 60.67
C GLU A 509 16.46 41.37 60.38
N VAL A 510 15.49 40.65 60.94
CA VAL A 510 15.30 39.21 60.68
C VAL A 510 14.90 38.99 59.21
N GLU A 511 14.00 39.80 58.67
CA GLU A 511 13.54 39.70 57.28
C GLU A 511 14.66 39.95 56.24
N LYS A 512 15.68 40.77 56.58
CA LYS A 512 16.84 40.98 55.70
C LYS A 512 17.77 39.77 55.63
N ARG A 513 17.76 38.91 56.65
CA ARG A 513 18.65 37.74 56.77
C ARG A 513 17.99 36.47 56.23
N LEU A 514 16.66 36.45 56.14
CA LEU A 514 15.90 35.34 55.59
C LEU A 514 15.92 35.37 54.06
N PRO A 515 15.86 34.19 53.40
CA PRO A 515 15.60 34.16 51.97
C PRO A 515 14.27 34.87 51.68
N ALA A 516 14.14 35.45 50.48
CA ALA A 516 12.87 35.97 49.97
C ALA A 516 11.92 34.78 49.70
N GLY A 517 11.45 34.16 50.79
CA GLY A 517 10.68 32.94 50.76
C GLY A 517 9.22 33.24 50.49
N ASN A 518 8.70 32.69 49.40
CA ASN A 518 7.27 32.63 49.16
C ASN A 518 6.73 31.34 49.79
N ALA A 519 5.49 31.39 50.28
CA ALA A 519 4.82 30.30 50.99
C ALA A 519 4.62 29.00 50.17
N PHE A 520 5.12 28.92 48.93
CA PHE A 520 4.92 27.80 48.00
C PHE A 520 5.29 26.45 48.60
N PHE A 521 6.50 26.33 49.15
CA PHE A 521 7.00 25.06 49.68
C PHE A 521 6.49 24.78 51.10
N THR A 522 5.86 25.76 51.76
CA THR A 522 5.36 25.63 53.13
C THR A 522 3.84 25.63 53.22
N LYS A 523 3.14 25.71 52.08
CA LYS A 523 1.67 25.79 51.99
C LYS A 523 1.06 24.46 52.44
N GLY A 524 0.40 24.48 53.60
CA GLY A 524 -0.15 23.26 54.24
C GLY A 524 0.49 22.93 55.60
N TYR A 525 1.61 23.57 55.94
CA TYR A 525 2.30 23.32 57.21
C TYR A 525 1.92 24.27 58.36
N GLU A 526 1.00 25.20 58.10
CA GLU A 526 0.56 26.22 59.06
C GLU A 526 -0.10 25.60 60.31
N GLY A 527 -0.69 24.41 60.19
CA GLY A 527 -1.36 23.68 61.26
C GLY A 527 -0.65 22.44 61.80
N SER A 528 0.53 22.08 61.28
CA SER A 528 1.18 20.79 61.56
C SER A 528 2.40 20.90 62.47
N GLY A 529 2.28 21.68 63.55
CA GLY A 529 3.32 21.85 64.56
C GLY A 529 2.76 22.29 65.91
N PRO A 530 3.63 22.69 66.86
CA PRO A 530 3.22 23.23 68.16
C PRO A 530 2.25 24.41 68.01
N THR A 531 1.40 24.71 68.99
CA THR A 531 0.49 25.86 68.85
C THR A 531 1.26 27.19 68.81
N PRO A 532 0.89 28.13 67.92
CA PRO A 532 1.54 29.44 67.87
C PRO A 532 1.13 30.31 69.07
N PRO A 533 1.99 31.24 69.50
CA PRO A 533 1.70 32.12 70.63
C PRO A 533 0.57 33.11 70.27
N ALA A 534 -0.32 33.36 71.25
CA ALA A 534 -1.53 34.15 71.03
C ALA A 534 -1.21 35.59 70.56
N GLY A 535 -1.75 35.96 69.40
CA GLY A 535 -1.58 37.29 68.80
C GLY A 535 -0.25 37.51 68.06
N ALA A 536 0.53 36.46 67.79
CA ALA A 536 1.74 36.56 66.98
C ALA A 536 1.49 36.17 65.51
N ALA A 537 2.15 36.87 64.58
CA ALA A 537 2.18 36.52 63.17
C ALA A 537 3.37 35.59 62.89
N CYS A 538 3.10 34.35 62.49
CA CYS A 538 4.13 33.34 62.24
C CYS A 538 4.41 33.18 60.74
N ARG A 539 5.68 32.97 60.39
CA ARG A 539 6.14 32.55 59.06
C ARG A 539 6.86 31.21 59.14
N TYR A 540 6.71 30.44 58.08
CA TYR A 540 7.21 29.07 57.96
C TYR A 540 8.20 29.00 56.80
N PHE A 541 9.30 28.26 57.01
CA PHE A 541 10.33 28.03 56.01
C PHE A 541 10.81 26.57 56.10
N LEU A 542 11.30 26.00 55.00
CA LEU A 542 11.99 24.71 55.04
C LEU A 542 13.43 24.88 55.49
N SER A 543 13.91 23.94 56.31
CA SER A 543 15.32 23.83 56.66
C SER A 543 16.11 23.12 55.54
N GLU A 544 17.38 23.48 55.36
CA GLU A 544 18.31 22.73 54.50
C GLU A 544 18.65 21.34 55.07
N GLU A 545 18.50 21.15 56.39
CA GLU A 545 18.70 19.85 57.04
C GLU A 545 17.58 18.87 56.66
N THR A 546 17.94 17.81 55.95
CA THR A 546 17.08 16.62 55.75
C THR A 546 17.00 15.81 57.04
N THR A 547 15.82 15.32 57.40
CA THR A 547 15.69 14.31 58.45
C THR A 547 16.24 12.95 57.99
N ASP A 548 16.79 12.15 58.89
CA ASP A 548 17.21 10.76 58.60
C ASP A 548 16.01 9.85 58.29
N THR A 549 14.80 10.29 58.65
CA THR A 549 13.52 9.65 58.38
C THR A 549 12.97 10.08 57.02
N TRP A 550 12.78 9.10 56.13
CA TRP A 550 12.10 9.29 54.85
C TRP A 550 10.65 9.76 55.07
N GLY A 551 10.26 10.87 54.43
CA GLY A 551 8.91 11.44 54.51
C GLY A 551 8.68 12.39 55.68
N GLU A 552 9.75 12.93 56.27
CA GLU A 552 9.68 14.06 57.21
C GLU A 552 10.39 15.28 56.61
N ASP A 553 9.75 16.44 56.68
CA ASP A 553 10.30 17.73 56.29
C ASP A 553 10.61 18.54 57.55
N ASN A 554 11.81 19.11 57.65
CA ASN A 554 12.18 19.99 58.76
C ASN A 554 11.68 21.42 58.50
N ILE A 555 10.86 21.93 59.41
CA ILE A 555 10.25 23.26 59.29
C ILE A 555 10.82 24.21 60.33
N VAL A 556 11.19 25.39 59.85
CA VAL A 556 11.59 26.55 60.65
C VAL A 556 10.38 27.47 60.78
N ARG A 557 9.93 27.70 62.01
CA ARG A 557 8.86 28.67 62.32
C ARG A 557 9.42 29.86 63.06
N LEU A 558 9.10 31.06 62.58
CA LEU A 558 9.47 32.34 63.19
C LEU A 558 8.21 33.15 63.46
N CYS A 559 7.91 33.45 64.72
CA CYS A 559 6.72 34.19 65.14
C CYS A 559 7.07 35.58 65.67
N PHE A 560 6.36 36.58 65.16
CA PHE A 560 6.58 37.99 65.45
C PHE A 560 5.38 38.58 66.19
N LYS A 561 5.63 39.40 67.22
CA LYS A 561 4.62 40.18 67.93
C LYS A 561 5.20 41.56 68.20
N ASP A 562 4.39 42.60 68.02
CA ASP A 562 4.79 44.00 68.25
C ASP A 562 6.09 44.40 67.50
N GLY A 563 6.33 43.82 66.32
CA GLY A 563 7.50 44.10 65.48
C GLY A 563 8.81 43.44 65.92
N ALA A 564 8.79 42.54 66.92
CA ALA A 564 9.96 41.77 67.37
C ALA A 564 9.72 40.26 67.27
N LEU A 565 10.80 39.50 67.10
CA LEU A 565 10.75 38.03 67.10
C LEU A 565 10.50 37.52 68.52
N VAL A 566 9.37 36.87 68.76
CA VAL A 566 8.99 36.33 70.08
C VAL A 566 9.30 34.84 70.20
N GLU A 567 9.25 34.12 69.09
CA GLU A 567 9.45 32.68 69.09
C GLU A 567 10.15 32.21 67.82
N LYS A 568 11.07 31.27 67.98
CA LYS A 568 11.79 30.60 66.91
C LYS A 568 11.84 29.12 67.21
N GLN A 569 11.26 28.31 66.33
CA GLN A 569 11.19 26.85 66.48
C GLN A 569 11.68 26.14 65.23
N HIS A 570 12.20 24.93 65.44
CA HIS A 570 12.65 24.02 64.41
C HIS A 570 12.09 22.65 64.78
N TYR A 571 11.25 22.07 63.91
CA TYR A 571 10.58 20.80 64.18
C TYR A 571 10.36 20.00 62.90
N PRO A 572 10.42 18.65 62.98
CA PRO A 572 10.08 17.78 61.85
C PRO A 572 8.57 17.67 61.70
N VAL A 573 8.09 17.62 60.46
CA VAL A 573 6.70 17.36 60.11
C VAL A 573 6.64 16.25 59.08
N LYS A 574 5.69 15.33 59.20
CA LYS A 574 5.48 14.30 58.17
C LYS A 574 4.93 14.95 56.89
N SER A 575 5.64 14.76 55.78
CA SER A 575 5.34 15.28 54.45
C SER A 575 4.13 14.62 53.81
#